data_AF-M0ZIR1-F1
#
_entry.id   AF-M0ZIR1-F1
#
_cell.length_a   1.000
_cell.length_b   1.000
_cell.length_c   1.000
_cell.angle_alpha   90.00
_cell.angle_beta   90.00
_cell.angle_gamma   90.00
#
_symmetry.space_group_name_H-M   'P 1'
#
loop_
_entity.id
_entity.type
_entity.pdbx_description
1 polymer ?
#
loop_
_entity_poly.entity_id
_entity_poly.type
_entity_poly.pdbx_seq_one_letter_code
_entity_poly.pdbx_strand_id
1 'polypeptide(L)'
;MKGYEAFHGGKFDHKIEFESPRDRSGHGTHTSSTAGGSFSPNVSYHGLAYGTVRGGAPKARIAMYKVCYNGGGCNYANVIMAIDQAIHDGVDILSMSLGSEPPLSPDIDFTDGGQFASLSAVTHGITVVSSAGNKGSLPQTVGNISPWMLTVAASSNDRSLPTLITLGNNRTFVVSSLTWLKTLSLTRITKHMKDVIMLCKRQYLYTGKETAFLNIQHIRYAS
;
A
#
# COMPACT_ATOMS: atom_id res chain seq x y z
N MET A 1 6.24 -3.74 -17.52
CA MET A 1 7.68 -4.16 -17.53
C MET A 1 8.52 -3.32 -18.46
N LYS A 2 8.14 -3.13 -19.74
CA LYS A 2 8.89 -2.28 -20.69
C LYS A 2 9.26 -0.88 -20.17
N GLY A 3 8.38 -0.24 -19.39
CA GLY A 3 8.68 1.07 -18.77
C GLY A 3 9.77 1.00 -17.70
N TYR A 4 9.89 -0.12 -16.97
CA TYR A 4 10.97 -0.34 -16.00
C TYR A 4 12.31 -0.58 -16.72
N GLU A 5 12.31 -1.44 -17.74
CA GLU A 5 13.50 -1.72 -18.54
C GLU A 5 14.04 -0.44 -19.19
N ALA A 6 13.16 0.39 -19.77
CA ALA A 6 13.55 1.68 -20.34
C ALA A 6 14.24 2.59 -19.32
N PHE A 7 13.75 2.65 -18.08
CA PHE A 7 14.36 3.44 -17.01
C PHE A 7 15.74 2.90 -16.58
N HIS A 8 15.94 1.58 -16.64
CA HIS A 8 17.20 0.92 -16.27
C HIS A 8 18.11 0.62 -17.47
N GLY A 9 17.93 1.31 -18.60
CA GLY A 9 18.80 1.17 -19.78
C GLY A 9 18.71 -0.21 -20.43
N GLY A 10 17.52 -0.81 -20.42
CA GLY A 10 17.22 -2.13 -20.99
C GLY A 10 17.66 -3.32 -20.13
N LYS A 11 18.09 -3.09 -18.88
CA LYS A 11 18.55 -4.16 -17.98
C LYS A 11 17.57 -4.40 -16.85
N PHE A 12 17.35 -5.67 -16.52
CA PHE A 12 16.55 -6.10 -15.39
C PHE A 12 17.43 -6.68 -14.28
N ASP A 13 17.33 -6.15 -13.06
CA ASP A 13 18.10 -6.66 -11.92
C ASP A 13 17.30 -7.73 -11.13
N HIS A 14 17.54 -8.99 -11.48
CA HIS A 14 16.91 -10.15 -10.83
C HIS A 14 17.27 -10.33 -9.35
N LYS A 15 18.27 -9.61 -8.81
CA LYS A 15 18.62 -9.70 -7.38
C LYS A 15 17.61 -8.96 -6.51
N ILE A 16 17.06 -7.86 -7.02
CA ILE A 16 16.18 -6.98 -6.27
C ILE A 16 14.71 -7.12 -6.67
N GLU A 17 14.42 -7.74 -7.82
CA GLU A 17 13.08 -7.81 -8.39
C GLU A 17 12.82 -9.09 -9.22
N PHE A 18 11.55 -9.46 -9.38
CA PHE A 18 11.11 -10.58 -10.20
C PHE A 18 10.64 -10.10 -11.58
N GLU A 19 11.14 -10.76 -12.62
CA GLU A 19 10.69 -10.59 -14.01
C GLU A 19 9.35 -11.33 -14.24
N SER A 20 8.37 -11.03 -13.40
CA SER A 20 7.02 -11.60 -13.46
C SER A 20 6.04 -10.72 -12.67
N PRO A 21 4.73 -10.99 -12.73
CA PRO A 21 3.75 -10.34 -11.85
C PRO A 21 3.93 -10.64 -10.36
N ARG A 22 4.87 -11.51 -9.96
CA ARG A 22 5.13 -11.86 -8.56
C ARG A 22 5.49 -10.62 -7.75
N ASP A 23 4.82 -10.46 -6.61
CA ASP A 23 5.09 -9.40 -5.65
C ASP A 23 6.39 -9.68 -4.87
N ARG A 24 7.31 -8.73 -4.91
CA ARG A 24 8.58 -8.76 -4.17
C ARG A 24 8.55 -7.90 -2.91
N SER A 25 7.71 -6.87 -2.88
CA SER A 25 7.66 -5.86 -1.82
C SER A 25 6.66 -6.25 -0.72
N GLY A 26 5.54 -6.86 -1.09
CA GLY A 26 4.44 -7.24 -0.20
C GLY A 26 3.27 -6.26 -0.19
N HIS A 27 3.48 -5.02 -0.65
CA HIS A 27 2.42 -3.99 -0.70
C HIS A 27 1.22 -4.41 -1.57
N GLY A 28 1.47 -5.07 -2.71
CA GLY A 28 0.41 -5.56 -3.60
C GLY A 28 -0.36 -6.72 -2.99
N THR A 29 0.33 -7.62 -2.30
CA THR A 29 -0.28 -8.72 -1.56
C THR A 29 -1.13 -8.20 -0.39
N HIS A 30 -0.65 -7.18 0.33
CA HIS A 30 -1.38 -6.57 1.44
C HIS A 30 -2.66 -5.86 0.98
N THR A 31 -2.57 -5.03 -0.07
CA THR A 31 -3.73 -4.29 -0.59
C THR A 31 -4.76 -5.21 -1.26
N SER A 32 -4.32 -6.22 -2.02
CA SER A 32 -5.22 -7.20 -2.68
C SER A 32 -6.01 -8.01 -1.65
N SER A 33 -5.33 -8.52 -0.62
CA SER A 33 -5.98 -9.29 0.45
C SER A 33 -6.91 -8.45 1.30
N THR A 34 -6.59 -7.17 1.54
CA THR A 34 -7.49 -6.22 2.24
C THR A 34 -8.77 -5.97 1.45
N ALA A 35 -8.68 -5.89 0.13
CA ALA A 35 -9.83 -5.56 -0.69
C ALA A 35 -10.67 -6.80 -1.05
N GLY A 36 -10.04 -7.93 -1.39
CA GLY A 36 -10.72 -9.14 -1.92
C GLY A 36 -10.21 -10.47 -1.39
N GLY A 37 -9.41 -10.48 -0.32
CA GLY A 37 -8.88 -11.71 0.26
C GLY A 37 -9.98 -12.65 0.77
N SER A 38 -9.85 -13.93 0.46
CA SER A 38 -10.74 -14.98 0.98
C SER A 38 -10.59 -15.15 2.49
N PHE A 39 -11.56 -15.83 3.11
CA PHE A 39 -11.49 -16.15 4.54
C PHE A 39 -10.29 -17.05 4.83
N SER A 40 -9.36 -16.57 5.66
CA SER A 40 -8.19 -17.32 6.11
C SER A 40 -8.20 -17.39 7.64
N PRO A 41 -8.54 -18.56 8.24
CA PRO A 41 -8.59 -18.72 9.69
C PRO A 41 -7.20 -18.84 10.30
N ASN A 42 -7.11 -18.60 11.60
CA ASN A 42 -5.90 -18.81 12.41
C ASN A 42 -4.67 -18.01 11.96
N VAL A 43 -4.88 -16.82 11.39
CA VAL A 43 -3.81 -15.92 10.94
C VAL A 43 -3.40 -14.99 12.08
N SER A 44 -2.11 -14.73 12.20
CA SER A 44 -1.55 -13.71 13.10
C SER A 44 -0.25 -13.15 12.54
N TYR A 45 0.13 -11.97 13.01
CA TYR A 45 1.46 -11.44 12.79
C TYR A 45 2.34 -11.76 14.00
N HIS A 46 3.08 -12.87 13.93
CA HIS A 46 3.89 -13.39 15.05
C HIS A 46 3.10 -13.50 16.38
N GLY A 47 1.83 -13.93 16.32
CA GLY A 47 0.93 -14.04 17.47
C GLY A 47 0.12 -12.77 17.78
N LEU A 48 0.42 -11.64 17.15
CA LEU A 48 -0.39 -10.42 17.24
C LEU A 48 -1.60 -10.49 16.32
N ALA A 49 -2.70 -9.84 16.75
CA ALA A 49 -3.94 -9.71 15.98
C ALA A 49 -4.50 -11.05 15.46
N TYR A 50 -4.41 -12.10 16.29
CA TYR A 50 -4.87 -13.45 15.93
C TYR A 50 -6.37 -13.48 15.61
N GLY A 51 -6.73 -14.12 14.51
CA GLY A 51 -8.12 -14.32 14.13
C GLY A 51 -8.28 -14.84 12.70
N THR A 52 -9.47 -14.65 12.14
CA THR A 52 -9.75 -14.89 10.72
C THR A 52 -9.60 -13.59 9.95
N VAL A 53 -8.74 -13.56 8.94
CA VAL A 53 -8.59 -12.41 8.04
C VAL A 53 -9.43 -12.61 6.78
N ARG A 54 -9.98 -11.52 6.25
CA ARG A 54 -10.77 -11.49 5.01
C ARG A 54 -10.80 -10.06 4.44
N GLY A 55 -10.92 -9.94 3.13
CA GLY A 55 -11.02 -8.64 2.46
C GLY A 55 -12.43 -8.04 2.49
N GLY A 56 -12.59 -6.80 2.02
CA GLY A 56 -13.91 -6.15 1.89
C GLY A 56 -14.93 -7.00 1.13
N ALA A 57 -14.51 -7.61 0.02
CA ALA A 57 -15.31 -8.49 -0.84
C ALA A 57 -14.64 -9.88 -1.03
N PRO A 58 -14.77 -10.82 -0.08
CA PRO A 58 -14.03 -12.10 -0.10
C PRO A 58 -14.35 -13.05 -1.27
N LYS A 59 -15.45 -12.79 -1.98
CA LYS A 59 -15.89 -13.55 -3.17
C LYS A 59 -15.53 -12.87 -4.49
N ALA A 60 -14.91 -11.69 -4.45
CA ALA A 60 -14.46 -11.01 -5.65
C ALA A 60 -13.32 -11.78 -6.34
N ARG A 61 -13.21 -11.63 -7.66
CA ARG A 61 -12.03 -12.09 -8.41
C ARG A 61 -11.00 -10.97 -8.42
N ILE A 62 -9.73 -11.33 -8.34
CA ILE A 62 -8.62 -10.36 -8.31
C ILE A 62 -7.82 -10.53 -9.60
N ALA A 63 -7.61 -9.43 -10.32
CA ALA A 63 -6.73 -9.34 -11.47
C ALA A 63 -5.52 -8.46 -11.10
N MET A 64 -4.31 -9.00 -11.23
CA MET A 64 -3.10 -8.34 -10.74
C MET A 64 -2.34 -7.67 -11.88
N TYR A 65 -2.07 -6.37 -11.74
CA TYR A 65 -1.33 -5.59 -12.73
C TYR A 65 -0.13 -4.92 -12.05
N LYS A 66 1.04 -5.57 -12.18
CA LYS A 66 2.26 -5.08 -11.54
C LYS A 66 2.85 -3.92 -12.35
N VAL A 67 2.78 -2.72 -11.75
CA VAL A 67 3.27 -1.47 -12.37
C VAL A 67 4.48 -0.88 -11.67
N CYS A 68 4.76 -1.34 -10.45
CA CYS A 68 5.89 -0.90 -9.66
C CYS A 68 6.89 -2.02 -9.42
N TYR A 69 8.15 -1.62 -9.38
CA TYR A 69 9.28 -2.51 -9.32
C TYR A 69 10.34 -1.91 -8.39
N ASN A 70 10.98 -2.77 -7.60
CA ASN A 70 12.08 -2.37 -6.73
C ASN A 70 13.22 -1.75 -7.55
N GLY A 71 13.79 -0.66 -7.04
CA GLY A 71 14.86 0.09 -7.72
C GLY A 71 14.40 1.04 -8.83
N GLY A 72 13.14 0.95 -9.29
CA GLY A 72 12.60 1.79 -10.38
C GLY A 72 11.28 2.49 -10.07
N GLY A 73 10.66 2.21 -8.92
CA GLY A 73 9.40 2.85 -8.52
C GLY A 73 8.23 2.46 -9.42
N CYS A 74 7.25 3.35 -9.51
CA CYS A 74 6.03 3.18 -10.29
C CYS A 74 6.09 4.03 -11.55
N ASN A 75 6.55 3.46 -12.66
CA ASN A 75 6.70 4.22 -13.90
C ASN A 75 5.32 4.51 -14.52
N TYR A 76 5.04 5.78 -14.86
CA TYR A 76 3.76 6.22 -15.42
C TYR A 76 3.36 5.46 -16.68
N ALA A 77 4.30 5.10 -17.55
CA ALA A 77 3.99 4.32 -18.75
C ALA A 77 3.48 2.91 -18.41
N ASN A 78 4.02 2.27 -17.35
CA ASN A 78 3.49 1.00 -16.88
C ASN A 78 2.08 1.18 -16.27
N VAL A 79 1.82 2.29 -15.58
CA VAL A 79 0.51 2.59 -15.00
C VAL A 79 -0.54 2.79 -16.09
N ILE A 80 -0.27 3.62 -17.09
CA ILE A 80 -1.16 3.86 -18.23
C ILE A 80 -1.47 2.54 -18.95
N MET A 81 -0.44 1.76 -19.29
CA MET A 81 -0.62 0.47 -19.97
C MET A 81 -1.42 -0.53 -19.13
N ALA A 82 -1.26 -0.51 -17.82
CA ALA A 82 -2.03 -1.39 -16.94
C ALA A 82 -3.50 -0.98 -16.84
N ILE A 83 -3.80 0.32 -16.83
CA ILE A 83 -5.18 0.82 -16.88
C ILE A 83 -5.82 0.45 -18.21
N ASP A 84 -5.11 0.64 -19.33
CA ASP A 84 -5.58 0.25 -20.67
C ASP A 84 -5.89 -1.25 -20.74
N GLN A 85 -4.97 -2.10 -20.27
CA GLN A 85 -5.19 -3.54 -20.22
C GLN A 85 -6.37 -3.91 -19.30
N ALA A 86 -6.56 -3.20 -18.19
CA ALA A 86 -7.67 -3.44 -17.28
C ALA A 86 -9.03 -3.12 -17.89
N ILE A 87 -9.10 -2.03 -18.66
CA ILE A 87 -10.29 -1.66 -19.44
C ILE A 87 -10.59 -2.77 -20.46
N HIS A 88 -9.57 -3.21 -21.20
CA HIS A 88 -9.70 -4.30 -22.16
C HIS A 88 -10.19 -5.60 -21.51
N ASP A 89 -9.68 -5.93 -20.31
CA ASP A 89 -10.05 -7.14 -19.58
C ASP A 89 -11.42 -7.04 -18.88
N GLY A 90 -12.07 -5.88 -18.92
CA GLY A 90 -13.44 -5.68 -18.45
C GLY A 90 -13.59 -5.76 -16.93
N VAL A 91 -12.69 -5.11 -16.20
CA VAL A 91 -12.72 -5.09 -14.72
C VAL A 91 -13.82 -4.16 -14.21
N ASP A 92 -14.42 -4.47 -13.06
CA ASP A 92 -15.48 -3.65 -12.48
C ASP A 92 -14.94 -2.46 -11.66
N ILE A 93 -13.83 -2.68 -10.94
CA ILE A 93 -13.22 -1.69 -10.03
C ILE A 93 -11.69 -1.69 -10.16
N LEU A 94 -11.11 -0.49 -10.29
CA LEU A 94 -9.68 -0.24 -10.20
C LEU A 94 -9.33 0.26 -8.79
N SER A 95 -8.54 -0.49 -8.04
CA SER A 95 -8.04 -0.10 -6.71
C SER A 95 -6.55 0.26 -6.79
N MET A 96 -6.26 1.56 -6.91
CA MET A 96 -4.91 2.09 -7.09
C MET A 96 -4.39 2.70 -5.80
N SER A 97 -3.64 1.94 -5.00
CA SER A 97 -2.96 2.51 -3.82
C SER A 97 -1.67 3.22 -4.21
N LEU A 98 -1.72 4.03 -5.28
CA LEU A 98 -0.65 4.76 -5.96
C LEU A 98 -1.05 6.24 -6.02
N GLY A 99 -0.10 7.14 -6.16
CA GLY A 99 -0.40 8.56 -6.37
C GLY A 99 0.85 9.38 -6.61
N SER A 100 0.65 10.65 -6.96
CA SER A 100 1.74 11.60 -7.16
C SER A 100 2.20 12.23 -5.86
N GLU A 101 3.43 12.71 -5.88
CA GLU A 101 4.07 13.39 -4.77
C GLU A 101 3.68 14.89 -4.76
N PRO A 102 2.98 15.40 -3.73
CA PRO A 102 2.63 16.83 -3.61
C PRO A 102 3.88 17.73 -3.45
N PRO A 103 3.78 19.04 -3.77
CA PRO A 103 2.59 19.75 -4.22
C PRO A 103 2.25 19.45 -5.69
N LEU A 104 0.97 19.22 -5.96
CA LEU A 104 0.48 19.06 -7.34
C LEU A 104 0.20 20.42 -7.97
N SER A 105 0.31 20.52 -9.29
CA SER A 105 -0.21 21.68 -10.02
C SER A 105 -1.74 21.76 -9.87
N PRO A 106 -2.31 22.97 -9.78
CA PRO A 106 -3.76 23.14 -9.69
C PRO A 106 -4.48 22.72 -10.98
N ASP A 107 -3.79 22.79 -12.11
CA ASP A 107 -4.26 22.20 -13.37
C ASP A 107 -4.01 20.70 -13.33
N ILE A 108 -5.00 19.92 -13.80
CA ILE A 108 -4.94 18.46 -13.93
C ILE A 108 -3.55 18.12 -14.48
N ASP A 109 -2.73 17.52 -13.63
CA ASP A 109 -1.33 17.31 -13.94
C ASP A 109 -1.23 16.27 -15.06
N PHE A 110 -1.11 16.74 -16.30
CA PHE A 110 -0.89 15.90 -17.47
C PHE A 110 0.44 15.13 -17.39
N THR A 111 1.30 15.43 -16.40
CA THR A 111 2.50 14.66 -16.12
C THR A 111 2.25 13.44 -15.23
N ASP A 112 1.11 13.40 -14.51
CA ASP A 112 0.65 12.19 -13.82
C ASP A 112 -0.22 11.33 -14.76
N GLY A 113 0.47 10.51 -15.55
CA GLY A 113 -0.15 9.61 -16.50
C GLY A 113 -1.21 8.67 -15.88
N GLY A 114 -1.13 8.35 -14.58
CA GLY A 114 -2.10 7.48 -13.91
C GLY A 114 -3.45 8.14 -13.69
N GLN A 115 -3.44 9.41 -13.25
CA GLN A 115 -4.65 10.20 -13.05
C GLN A 115 -5.36 10.53 -14.36
N PHE A 116 -4.60 10.84 -15.42
CA PHE A 116 -5.18 11.08 -16.73
C PHE A 116 -5.79 9.81 -17.34
N ALA A 117 -5.06 8.69 -17.30
CA ALA A 117 -5.55 7.42 -17.84
C ALA A 117 -6.79 6.87 -17.08
N SER A 118 -6.95 7.21 -15.80
CA SER A 118 -8.12 6.80 -15.04
C SER A 118 -9.44 7.40 -15.54
N LEU A 119 -9.39 8.55 -16.25
CA LEU A 119 -10.57 9.10 -16.92
C LEU A 119 -11.13 8.11 -17.94
N SER A 120 -10.26 7.48 -18.75
CA SER A 120 -10.66 6.47 -19.72
C SER A 120 -11.30 5.25 -19.05
N ALA A 121 -10.86 4.86 -17.85
CA ALA A 121 -11.52 3.77 -17.13
C ALA A 121 -12.94 4.15 -16.69
N VAL A 122 -13.10 5.36 -16.14
CA VAL A 122 -14.41 5.86 -15.70
C VAL A 122 -15.38 6.01 -16.87
N THR A 123 -14.93 6.44 -18.05
CA THR A 123 -15.79 6.52 -19.25
C THR A 123 -16.23 5.15 -19.77
N HIS A 124 -15.52 4.08 -19.41
CA HIS A 124 -15.92 2.69 -19.68
C HIS A 124 -16.73 2.06 -18.54
N GLY A 125 -17.20 2.86 -17.57
CA GLY A 125 -18.03 2.40 -16.45
C GLY A 125 -17.25 1.74 -15.31
N ILE A 126 -15.92 1.87 -15.29
CA ILE A 126 -15.05 1.27 -14.29
C ILE A 126 -14.81 2.27 -13.16
N THR A 127 -15.15 1.89 -11.93
CA THR A 127 -14.93 2.76 -10.77
C THR A 127 -13.47 2.76 -10.37
N VAL A 128 -12.87 3.95 -10.18
CA VAL A 128 -11.47 4.10 -9.77
C VAL A 128 -11.40 4.58 -8.33
N VAL A 129 -10.72 3.81 -7.48
CA VAL A 129 -10.49 4.10 -6.06
C VAL A 129 -9.00 4.27 -5.83
N SER A 130 -8.58 5.42 -5.30
CA SER A 130 -7.17 5.75 -5.10
C SER A 130 -6.90 6.28 -3.69
N SER A 131 -5.67 6.16 -3.20
CA SER A 131 -5.30 6.68 -1.87
C SER A 131 -5.07 8.20 -1.90
N ALA A 132 -5.36 8.89 -0.81
CA ALA A 132 -5.06 10.33 -0.69
C ALA A 132 -3.55 10.62 -0.60
N GLY A 133 -2.73 9.62 -0.26
CA GLY A 133 -1.30 9.77 -0.02
C GLY A 133 -0.96 9.97 1.46
N ASN A 134 0.33 9.84 1.78
CA ASN A 134 0.85 9.79 3.16
C ASN A 134 1.70 11.02 3.53
N LYS A 135 1.51 12.15 2.84
CA LYS A 135 2.29 13.39 3.04
C LYS A 135 1.65 14.42 3.97
N GLY A 136 0.58 14.03 4.67
CA GLY A 136 0.02 14.84 5.74
C GLY A 136 1.07 15.25 6.79
N SER A 137 0.77 16.19 7.69
CA SER A 137 -0.54 16.74 8.05
C SER A 137 -0.79 18.16 7.54
N LEU A 138 0.14 18.71 6.74
CA LEU A 138 -0.02 20.05 6.18
C LEU A 138 -1.17 20.08 5.16
N PRO A 139 -1.87 21.23 5.00
CA PRO A 139 -2.85 21.41 3.93
C PRO A 139 -2.24 21.15 2.55
N GLN A 140 -3.09 20.80 1.57
CA GLN A 140 -2.70 20.62 0.16
C GLN A 140 -1.66 19.51 -0.08
N THR A 141 -1.74 18.42 0.68
CA THR A 141 -0.85 17.25 0.59
C THR A 141 -1.51 16.00 0.00
N VAL A 142 -2.65 16.16 -0.68
CA VAL A 142 -3.35 15.07 -1.36
C VAL A 142 -2.69 14.78 -2.71
N GLY A 143 -2.32 13.53 -2.95
CA GLY A 143 -1.60 13.07 -4.15
C GLY A 143 -2.48 12.60 -5.31
N ASN A 144 -3.79 12.47 -5.11
CA ASN A 144 -4.78 12.08 -6.12
C ASN A 144 -5.98 13.03 -6.05
N ILE A 145 -6.10 13.94 -7.02
CA ILE A 145 -7.03 15.07 -6.98
C ILE A 145 -8.08 15.05 -8.09
N SER A 146 -7.98 14.10 -9.02
CA SER A 146 -8.90 14.07 -10.16
C SER A 146 -10.34 13.82 -9.71
N PRO A 147 -11.31 14.61 -10.20
CA PRO A 147 -12.69 14.59 -9.71
C PRO A 147 -13.46 13.30 -10.04
N TRP A 148 -12.97 12.52 -11.02
CA TRP A 148 -13.57 11.24 -11.41
C TRP A 148 -13.07 10.04 -10.58
N MET A 149 -12.13 10.25 -9.64
CA MET A 149 -11.63 9.19 -8.77
C MET A 149 -12.23 9.29 -7.36
N LEU A 150 -12.47 8.14 -6.75
CA LEU A 150 -12.75 8.06 -5.32
C LEU A 150 -11.43 8.09 -4.54
N THR A 151 -11.05 9.27 -4.04
CA THR A 151 -9.84 9.44 -3.23
C THR A 151 -10.10 9.14 -1.74
N VAL A 152 -9.35 8.19 -1.17
CA VAL A 152 -9.58 7.63 0.16
C VAL A 152 -8.50 8.07 1.16
N ALA A 153 -8.91 8.69 2.27
CA ALA A 153 -8.04 9.03 3.40
C ALA A 153 -7.87 7.85 4.38
N ALA A 154 -6.88 7.92 5.26
CA ALA A 154 -6.63 6.91 6.29
C ALA A 154 -7.05 7.39 7.69
N SER A 155 -7.64 6.50 8.48
CA SER A 155 -7.96 6.70 9.89
C SER A 155 -7.54 5.48 10.72
N SER A 156 -7.44 5.65 12.05
CA SER A 156 -7.23 4.54 12.97
C SER A 156 -8.51 3.74 13.20
N ASN A 157 -8.37 2.46 13.51
CA ASN A 157 -9.45 1.65 14.06
C ASN A 157 -9.40 1.62 15.60
N ASP A 158 -10.34 0.91 16.21
CA ASP A 158 -10.47 0.72 17.66
C ASP A 158 -9.43 -0.27 18.25
N ARG A 159 -8.73 -1.00 17.39
CA ARG A 159 -7.76 -2.02 17.79
C ARG A 159 -6.41 -1.37 18.11
N SER A 160 -5.90 -1.66 19.30
CA SER A 160 -4.52 -1.32 19.69
C SER A 160 -3.69 -2.57 19.90
N LEU A 161 -2.39 -2.47 19.57
CA LEU A 161 -1.39 -3.51 19.83
C LEU A 161 -0.36 -2.95 20.82
N PRO A 162 -0.68 -2.89 22.12
CA PRO A 162 0.20 -2.32 23.13
C PRO A 162 1.39 -3.24 23.40
N THR A 163 2.55 -2.63 23.60
CA THR A 163 3.78 -3.28 24.04
C THR A 163 4.14 -2.78 25.44
N LEU A 164 4.39 -3.71 26.36
CA LEU A 164 4.84 -3.39 27.71
C LEU A 164 6.38 -3.36 27.77
N ILE A 165 6.92 -2.23 28.19
CA ILE A 165 8.36 -2.06 28.46
C ILE A 165 8.54 -1.95 29.97
N THR A 166 9.24 -2.91 30.57
CA THR A 166 9.62 -2.86 31.99
C THR A 166 11.07 -2.44 32.12
N LEU A 167 11.32 -1.31 32.79
CA LEU A 167 12.65 -0.81 33.06
C LEU A 167 13.31 -1.57 34.23
N GLY A 168 14.63 -1.48 34.37
CA GLY A 168 15.39 -2.11 35.46
C GLY A 168 15.03 -1.60 36.87
N ASN A 169 14.35 -0.46 36.97
CA ASN A 169 13.78 0.07 38.22
C ASN A 169 12.33 -0.39 38.47
N ASN A 170 11.89 -1.46 37.78
CA ASN A 170 10.56 -2.07 37.87
C ASN A 170 9.39 -1.16 37.45
N ARG A 171 9.65 -0.05 36.75
CA ARG A 171 8.60 0.77 36.14
C ARG A 171 8.20 0.21 34.79
N THR A 172 6.89 0.08 34.56
CA THR A 172 6.33 -0.43 33.30
C THR A 172 5.65 0.67 32.51
N PHE A 173 5.95 0.76 31.22
CA PHE A 173 5.34 1.71 30.28
C PHE A 173 4.59 0.94 29.19
N VAL A 174 3.40 1.45 28.84
CA VAL A 174 2.66 0.99 27.66
C VAL A 174 3.10 1.87 26.49
N VAL A 175 3.61 1.24 25.44
CA VAL A 175 3.97 1.91 24.18
C VAL A 175 3.26 1.25 23.01
N SER A 176 3.18 1.94 21.88
CA SER A 176 2.70 1.37 20.62
C SER A 176 3.89 0.84 19.83
N SER A 177 3.96 -0.47 19.64
CA SER A 177 4.98 -1.13 18.82
C SER A 177 4.46 -2.46 18.30
N LEU A 178 4.95 -2.89 17.14
CA LEU A 178 4.66 -4.20 16.54
C LEU A 178 5.71 -5.23 16.95
N THR A 179 6.01 -5.35 18.25
CA THR A 179 6.92 -6.40 18.75
C THR A 179 6.14 -7.63 19.20
N TRP A 180 6.67 -8.79 18.86
CA TRP A 180 6.15 -10.10 19.28
C TRP A 180 6.79 -10.61 20.58
N LEU A 181 7.71 -9.85 21.16
CA LEU A 181 8.31 -10.18 22.45
C LEU A 181 7.34 -9.81 23.58
N LYS A 182 6.90 -10.81 24.35
CA LYS A 182 5.93 -10.68 25.47
C LYS A 182 6.39 -9.68 26.54
N THR A 183 7.70 -9.47 26.71
CA THR A 183 8.28 -8.47 27.59
C THR A 183 9.69 -8.13 27.10
N LEU A 184 9.98 -6.85 26.86
CA LEU A 184 11.33 -6.39 26.59
C LEU A 184 12.02 -6.06 27.93
N SER A 185 12.89 -6.96 28.40
CA SER A 185 13.82 -6.66 29.50
C SER A 185 15.10 -6.05 28.93
N LEU A 186 15.45 -4.85 29.42
CA LEU A 186 16.56 -4.04 28.92
C LEU A 186 17.96 -4.67 29.10
N THR A 187 18.10 -5.78 29.84
CA THR A 187 19.39 -6.47 29.99
C THR A 187 19.91 -7.15 28.71
N ARG A 188 19.08 -7.36 27.68
CA ARG A 188 19.50 -7.98 26.39
C ARG A 188 19.59 -7.01 25.21
N ILE A 189 19.40 -5.71 25.45
CA ILE A 189 19.15 -4.76 24.37
C ILE A 189 20.36 -3.84 24.15
N THR A 190 21.50 -4.42 23.75
CA THR A 190 22.68 -3.63 23.32
C THR A 190 22.93 -3.64 21.81
N LYS A 191 22.25 -4.49 21.02
CA LYS A 191 22.49 -4.56 19.56
C LYS A 191 21.38 -4.02 18.65
N HIS A 192 20.16 -3.76 19.18
CA HIS A 192 19.01 -3.35 18.35
C HIS A 192 18.36 -2.01 18.75
N MET A 193 18.88 -1.28 19.74
CA MET A 193 18.19 -0.10 20.29
C MET A 193 18.71 1.26 19.84
N LYS A 194 19.72 1.33 18.96
CA LYS A 194 20.25 2.65 18.56
C LYS A 194 19.20 3.50 17.82
N ASP A 195 18.13 2.89 17.30
CA ASP A 195 17.12 3.59 16.49
C ASP A 195 15.71 3.64 17.11
N VAL A 196 15.47 3.11 18.32
CA VAL A 196 14.10 2.95 18.87
C VAL A 196 13.73 3.97 19.97
N ILE A 197 14.68 4.80 20.41
CA ILE A 197 14.36 5.91 21.32
C ILE A 197 14.20 7.19 20.50
N MET A 198 13.00 7.41 19.96
CA MET A 198 12.51 8.77 19.72
C MET A 198 10.98 8.87 19.75
N LEU A 199 10.50 9.56 20.78
CA LEU A 199 9.28 10.37 20.88
C LEU A 199 7.90 9.69 20.80
N CYS A 200 7.39 9.37 21.99
CA CYS A 200 5.95 9.35 22.27
C CYS A 200 5.40 10.79 22.21
N LYS A 201 4.81 11.17 21.07
CA LYS A 201 3.67 12.09 20.91
C LYS A 201 3.36 12.18 19.41
N ARG A 202 2.17 11.71 19.01
CA ARG A 202 1.56 11.90 17.66
C ARG A 202 2.53 11.73 16.48
N GLN A 203 2.78 10.50 16.02
CA GLN A 203 3.25 10.35 14.64
C GLN A 203 3.10 8.93 14.07
N TYR A 204 2.44 8.90 12.91
CA TYR A 204 2.54 8.01 11.76
C TYR A 204 2.80 6.52 11.99
N LEU A 205 1.78 5.72 11.68
CA LEU A 205 1.97 4.37 11.17
C LEU A 205 2.80 4.46 9.87
N TYR A 206 4.06 4.07 9.99
CA TYR A 206 4.99 3.71 8.90
C TYR A 206 5.09 4.70 7.73
N THR A 207 5.98 5.69 7.86
CA THR A 207 6.55 6.43 6.73
C THR A 207 7.72 5.64 6.13
N GLY A 208 7.42 4.54 5.45
CA GLY A 208 8.34 3.92 4.51
C GLY A 208 8.07 4.48 3.12
N LYS A 209 9.10 4.94 2.40
CA LYS A 209 9.01 5.12 0.94
C LYS A 209 8.78 3.74 0.33
N GLU A 210 7.53 3.32 0.22
CA GLU A 210 7.22 1.93 -0.15
C GLU A 210 6.36 1.91 -1.42
N THR A 211 6.91 1.19 -2.39
CA THR A 211 6.43 1.01 -3.76
C THR A 211 5.06 0.37 -3.77
N ALA A 212 4.11 1.06 -4.37
CA ALA A 212 2.73 0.65 -4.40
C ALA A 212 2.43 -0.37 -5.51
N PHE A 213 1.25 -0.98 -5.54
CA PHE A 213 0.83 -1.87 -6.62
C PHE A 213 -0.57 -1.47 -7.06
N LEU A 214 -0.83 -1.55 -8.36
CA LEU A 214 -2.18 -1.43 -8.89
C LEU A 214 -2.89 -2.76 -8.66
N ASN A 215 -3.90 -2.74 -7.80
CA ASN A 215 -4.75 -3.90 -7.54
C ASN A 215 -6.06 -3.69 -8.25
N ILE A 216 -6.35 -4.52 -9.24
CA ILE A 216 -7.56 -4.35 -10.03
C ILE A 216 -8.51 -5.46 -9.65
N GLN A 217 -9.61 -5.06 -9.03
CA GLN A 217 -10.58 -6.00 -8.53
C GLN A 217 -11.67 -6.18 -9.57
N HIS A 218 -11.82 -7.43 -10.02
CA HIS A 218 -12.97 -7.83 -10.80
C HIS A 218 -14.03 -8.33 -9.81
N ILE A 219 -14.81 -7.40 -9.24
CA ILE A 219 -15.93 -7.71 -8.35
C ILE A 219 -17.17 -8.01 -9.20
N ARG A 220 -17.23 -9.22 -9.79
CA ARG A 220 -18.52 -9.76 -10.25
C ARG A 220 -19.24 -10.41 -9.09
N TYR A 221 -20.43 -9.91 -8.76
CA TYR A 221 -21.40 -10.67 -7.98
C TYR A 221 -21.73 -11.93 -8.77
N ALA A 222 -21.39 -13.11 -8.23
CA ALA A 222 -21.99 -14.34 -8.69
C ALA A 222 -23.46 -14.30 -8.26
N SER A 223 -24.35 -14.04 -9.21
CA SER A 223 -25.78 -14.36 -9.10
C SER A 223 -25.97 -15.87 -9.06
#